data_AF-A0A4Q0UAT6-F1
#
_entry.id   AF-A0A4Q0UAT6-F1
#
_cell.length_a   1.000
_cell.length_b   1.000
_cell.length_c   1.000
_cell.angle_alpha   90.00
_cell.angle_beta   90.00
_cell.angle_gamma   90.00
#
_symmetry.space_group_name_H-M   'P 1'
#
loop_
_entity.id
_entity.type
_entity.pdbx_description
1 polymer ?
#
loop_
_entity_poly.entity_id
_entity_poly.type
_entity_poly.pdbx_seq_one_letter_code
_entity_poly.pdbx_strand_id
1 'polypeptide(L)' 'MNATSILYAFLGGAIVGAGAALLLAPEKGEDTRKRIREILRKKGIICCDSEIDALVEQLTSEVEAE' A
#
# COMPACT_ATOMS: atom_id res chain seq x y z
N MET A 1 7.46 30.72 -25.37
CA MET A 1 7.23 29.30 -25.01
C MET A 1 5.91 28.89 -25.62
N ASN A 2 5.91 27.89 -26.51
CA ASN A 2 4.73 27.53 -27.28
C ASN A 2 3.83 26.61 -26.43
N ALA A 3 2.50 26.77 -26.51
CA ALA A 3 1.55 25.96 -25.73
C ALA A 3 1.77 24.45 -25.88
N THR A 4 2.19 24.00 -27.06
CA THR A 4 2.54 22.60 -27.36
C THR A 4 3.70 22.09 -26.52
N SER A 5 4.74 22.90 -26.29
CA SER A 5 5.90 22.50 -25.48
C SER A 5 5.53 22.27 -24.01
N ILE A 6 4.59 23.05 -23.47
CA ILE A 6 4.07 22.91 -22.11
C ILE A 6 3.24 21.62 -22.00
N LEU A 7 2.40 21.32 -23.00
CA LEU A 7 1.62 20.09 -23.04
C LEU A 7 2.51 18.84 -23.08
N TYR A 8 3.57 18.85 -23.88
CA TYR A 8 4.52 17.72 -23.91
C TYR A 8 5.27 17.53 -22.60
N ALA A 9 5.69 18.62 -21.94
CA ALA A 9 6.33 18.55 -20.63
C ALA A 9 5.39 17.99 -19.55
N PHE A 10 4.12 18.41 -19.55
CA PHE A 10 3.11 17.86 -18.65
C PHE A 10 2.85 16.38 -18.89
N LEU A 11 2.69 15.98 -20.16
CA LEU A 11 2.43 14.58 -20.51
C LEU A 11 3.62 13.68 -20.15
N GLY A 12 4.85 14.16 -20.40
CA GLY A 12 6.08 13.48 -19.98
C GLY A 12 6.17 13.33 -18.47
N GLY A 13 5.89 14.41 -17.72
CA GLY A 13 5.84 14.37 -16.26
C GLY A 13 4.76 13.43 -15.71
N ALA A 14 3.57 13.42 -16.32
CA ALA A 14 2.46 12.57 -15.90
C ALA A 14 2.77 11.07 -16.08
N ILE A 15 3.39 10.68 -17.19
CA ILE A 15 3.77 9.28 -17.44
C ILE A 15 4.83 8.82 -16.43
N VAL A 16 5.87 9.64 -16.21
CA VAL A 16 6.94 9.32 -15.23
C VAL A 16 6.37 9.26 -13.81
N GLY A 17 5.52 10.22 -13.45
CA GLY A 17 4.87 10.25 -12.15
C GLY A 17 3.95 9.05 -11.91
N ALA A 18 3.12 8.68 -12.89
CA ALA A 18 2.26 7.51 -12.81
C ALA A 18 3.06 6.20 -12.76
N GLY A 19 4.14 6.09 -13.53
CA GLY A 19 5.04 4.94 -13.50
C GLY A 19 5.70 4.77 -12.14
N ALA A 20 6.21 5.86 -11.56
CA ALA A 20 6.79 5.85 -10.22
C ALA A 20 5.74 5.49 -9.15
N ALA A 21 4.55 6.07 -9.21
CA ALA A 21 3.46 5.78 -8.29
C ALA A 21 3.03 4.31 -8.33
N LEU A 22 2.96 3.69 -9.52
CA LEU A 22 2.61 2.28 -9.67
C LEU A 22 3.70 1.34 -9.12
N LEU A 23 4.98 1.69 -9.28
CA LEU A 23 6.09 0.87 -8.77
C LEU A 23 6.26 0.97 -7.25
N LEU A 24 5.99 2.15 -6.68
CA LEU A 24 6.05 2.38 -5.24
C LEU A 24 4.72 2.08 -4.53
N ALA A 25 3.64 1.80 -5.28
CA ALA A 25 2.36 1.47 -4.68
C ALA A 25 2.50 0.20 -3.82
N PRO A 26 2.12 0.25 -2.54
CA PRO A 26 2.09 -0.94 -1.70
C PRO A 26 1.05 -1.93 -2.21
N GLU A 27 1.18 -3.21 -1.82
CA GLU A 27 0.15 -4.21 -2.07
C GLU A 27 -1.19 -3.79 -1.44
N LYS A 28 -2.31 -4.27 -2.00
CA LYS A 28 -3.63 -4.00 -1.44
C LYS A 28 -3.70 -4.54 -0.01
N GLY A 29 -4.14 -3.69 0.93
CA GLY A 29 -4.24 -4.08 2.35
C GLY A 29 -5.15 -5.29 2.61
N GLU A 30 -6.11 -5.60 1.73
CA GLU A 30 -6.89 -6.84 1.80
C GLU A 30 -6.01 -8.09 1.61
N ASP A 31 -5.14 -8.08 0.61
CA ASP A 31 -4.23 -9.20 0.32
C ASP A 31 -3.17 -9.32 1.40
N THR A 32 -2.69 -8.19 1.93
CA THR A 32 -1.76 -8.16 3.06
C THR A 32 -2.39 -8.78 4.31
N ARG A 33 -3.64 -8.40 4.69
CA ARG A 33 -4.36 -8.98 5.83
C ARG A 33 -4.60 -10.49 5.65
N LYS A 34 -4.97 -10.93 4.43
CA LYS A 34 -5.11 -12.37 4.11
C LYS A 34 -3.79 -13.12 4.27
N ARG A 35 -2.68 -12.54 3.80
CA ARG A 35 -1.35 -13.14 3.90
C ARG A 35 -0.89 -13.27 5.35
N ILE A 36 -1.15 -12.27 6.18
CA ILE A 36 -0.88 -12.32 7.63
C ILE A 36 -1.65 -13.48 8.27
N ARG A 37 -2.96 -13.60 7.98
CA ARG A 37 -3.80 -14.70 8.48
C ARG A 37 -3.26 -16.07 8.09
N GLU A 38 -2.80 -16.22 6.85
CA GLU A 38 -2.25 -17.48 6.36
C GLU A 38 -0.94 -17.85 7.08
N ILE A 39 -0.06 -16.88 7.31
CA ILE A 39 1.21 -17.08 8.03
C ILE A 39 0.94 -17.46 9.49
N LEU A 40 0.01 -16.78 10.17
CA LEU A 40 -0.38 -17.08 11.55
C LEU A 40 -0.97 -18.49 11.66
N ARG A 41 -1.85 -18.88 10.73
CA ARG A 41 -2.43 -20.22 10.67
C ARG A 41 -1.36 -21.30 10.44
N LYS A 42 -0.36 -21.05 9.57
CA LYS A 42 0.79 -21.97 9.36
C LYS A 42 1.63 -22.15 10.62
N LYS A 43 1.68 -21.14 11.49
CA LYS A 43 2.34 -21.21 12.81
C LYS A 43 1.47 -21.83 13.91
N GLY A 44 0.25 -22.28 13.60
CA GLY A 44 -0.68 -22.91 14.55
C GLY A 44 -1.48 -21.92 15.39
N ILE A 45 -1.42 -20.62 15.08
CA ILE A 45 -2.17 -19.58 15.77
C ILE A 45 -3.50 -19.40 15.03
N ILE A 46 -4.59 -19.83 15.66
CA ILE A 46 -5.94 -19.65 15.14
C ILE A 46 -6.44 -18.30 15.65
N CYS A 47 -6.32 -17.26 14.82
CA CYS A 47 -6.86 -15.94 15.14
C CYS A 47 -8.27 -15.77 14.58
N CYS A 48 -9.14 -15.14 15.38
CA CYS A 48 -10.42 -14.61 14.92
C CYS A 48 -10.21 -13.31 14.13
N ASP A 49 -11.15 -12.98 13.23
CA ASP A 49 -11.03 -11.77 12.38
C ASP A 49 -10.90 -10.49 13.24
N SER A 50 -11.59 -10.42 14.38
CA SER A 50 -11.49 -9.32 15.34
C SER A 50 -10.10 -9.14 15.96
N GLU A 51 -9.35 -10.23 16.14
CA GLU A 51 -7.98 -10.16 16.70
C GLU A 51 -6.98 -9.67 15.67
N ILE A 52 -7.20 -10.02 14.39
CA ILE A 52 -6.41 -9.49 13.29
C ILE A 52 -6.64 -7.99 13.13
N ASP A 53 -7.89 -7.53 13.23
CA ASP A 53 -8.18 -6.09 13.16
C ASP A 53 -7.54 -5.32 14.33
N ALA A 54 -7.57 -5.86 15.55
CA ALA A 54 -6.88 -5.26 16.69
C ALA A 54 -5.35 -5.20 16.50
N LEU A 55 -4.75 -6.21 15.88
CA LEU A 55 -3.32 -6.23 15.55
C LEU A 55 -2.98 -5.17 14.49
N VAL A 56 -3.83 -5.01 13.48
CA VAL A 56 -3.67 -3.98 12.45
C VAL A 56 -3.78 -2.58 13.06
N GLU A 57 -4.73 -2.37 13.97
CA GLU A 57 -4.90 -1.11 14.69
C GLU A 57 -3.65 -0.76 15.51
N GLN A 58 -3.10 -1.73 16.25
CA GLN A 58 -1.86 -1.55 17.00
C GLN A 58 -0.69 -1.17 16.09
N LEU A 59 -0.48 -1.90 14.99
CA LEU A 59 0.57 -1.57 14.02
C LEU A 59 0.40 -0.16 13.45
N THR A 60 -0.83 0.22 13.12
CA THR A 60 -1.13 1.55 12.55
C THR A 60 -0.80 2.65 13.55
N SER A 61 -1.17 2.46 14.82
CA SER A 61 -0.87 3.41 15.90
C SER A 61 0.62 3.57 16.17
N GLU A 62 1.41 2.51 15.98
CA GLU A 62 2.86 2.53 16.20
C GLU A 62 3.58 3.23 15.04
N VAL A 63 3.11 3.05 13.81
CA VAL A 63 3.62 3.76 12.62
C VAL A 63 3.30 5.26 12.66
N GLU A 64 2.16 5.67 13.23
CA GLU A 64 1.82 7.11 13.37
C GLU A 64 2.57 7.79 14.52
N ALA A 65 3.06 7.02 15.49
CA ALA A 65 3.82 7.54 16.64
C ALA A 65 5.31 7.77 16.33
N GLU A 66 5.80 7.24 15.21
CA GLU A 66 7.19 7.38 14.71
C GLU A 66 7.29 8.42 13.58
#